data_AF-A0A357M9Z5-F1
#
_entry.id   AF-A0A357M9Z5-F1
#
_cell.length_a   1.000
_cell.length_b   1.000
_cell.length_c   1.000
_cell.angle_alpha   90.00
_cell.angle_beta   90.00
_cell.angle_gamma   90.00
#
_symmetry.space_group_name_H-M   'P 1'
#
loop_
_entity.id
_entity.type
_entity.pdbx_description
1 polymer ?
#
loop_
_entity_poly.entity_id
_entity_poly.type
_entity_poly.pdbx_seq_one_letter_code
_entity_poly.pdbx_strand_id
1 'polypeptide(L)' 'MDPLVVALPNSGYVFRLSFEMGLNSDGSCNEEVKTVPDIKVDPDTSKPLLDQPAVQKVLELAKSL' A
#
# COMPACT_ATOMS: atom_id res chain seq x y z
N MET A 1 -2.53 -2.36 -10.99
CA MET A 1 -1.60 -3.16 -11.82
C MET A 1 -1.76 -4.58 -11.36
N ASP A 2 -2.25 -5.45 -12.24
CA ASP A 2 -2.57 -6.82 -11.88
C ASP A 2 -1.29 -7.65 -11.90
N PRO A 3 -1.06 -8.51 -10.89
CA PRO A 3 0.13 -9.35 -10.85
C PRO A 3 0.06 -10.44 -11.93
N LEU A 4 1.22 -10.88 -12.43
CA LEU A 4 1.28 -12.08 -13.26
C LEU A 4 1.04 -13.31 -12.39
N VAL A 5 0.00 -14.07 -12.71
CA VAL A 5 -0.35 -15.31 -12.01
C VAL A 5 0.01 -16.50 -12.91
N VAL A 6 0.84 -17.41 -12.40
CA VAL A 6 1.28 -18.61 -13.12
C VAL A 6 0.95 -19.85 -12.29
N ALA A 7 0.15 -20.76 -12.85
CA ALA A 7 -0.13 -22.06 -12.26
C ALA A 7 0.88 -23.09 -12.79
N LEU A 8 1.56 -23.82 -11.89
CA LEU A 8 2.45 -24.90 -12.29
C LEU A 8 1.65 -26.17 -12.61
N PRO A 9 1.91 -26.84 -13.75
CA PRO A 9 1.21 -28.07 -14.10
C PRO A 9 1.34 -29.15 -13.03
N ASN A 10 0.25 -29.88 -12.77
CA ASN A 10 0.21 -31.10 -11.95
C ASN A 10 0.70 -30.98 -10.50
N SER A 11 0.87 -29.76 -9.98
CA SER A 11 1.37 -29.54 -8.61
C SER A 11 0.36 -28.88 -7.68
N GLY A 12 -0.69 -28.25 -8.23
CA GLY A 12 -1.62 -27.42 -7.47
C GLY A 12 -1.02 -26.10 -6.98
N TYR A 13 0.22 -25.76 -7.33
CA TYR A 13 0.85 -24.51 -6.94
C TYR A 13 0.57 -23.37 -7.92
N VAL A 14 0.42 -22.16 -7.36
CA VAL A 14 0.23 -20.91 -8.07
C VAL A 14 1.25 -19.89 -7.57
N PHE A 15 1.97 -19.27 -8.50
CA PHE A 15 2.93 -18.21 -8.24
C PHE A 15 2.35 -16.87 -8.65
N ARG A 16 2.59 -15.86 -7.83
CA ARG A 16 2.26 -14.47 -8.11
C ARG A 16 3.57 -13.69 -8.28
N LEU A 17 3.79 -13.15 -9.46
CA LEU A 17 4.98 -12.40 -9.83
C LEU A 17 4.61 -10.95 -10.15
N SER A 18 5.52 -10.01 -9.87
CA SER A 18 5.42 -8.65 -10.39
C SER A 18 5.63 -8.70 -11.90
N PHE A 19 4.72 -8.10 -12.66
CA PHE A 19 4.81 -8.06 -14.13
C PHE A 19 5.46 -6.78 -14.65
N GLU A 20 5.29 -5.68 -13.94
CA GLU A 20 5.70 -4.35 -14.40
C GLU A 20 6.48 -3.59 -13.31
N MET A 21 7.41 -2.74 -13.79
CA MET A 21 8.17 -1.68 -13.11
C MET A 21 7.37 -0.44 -12.76
N GLY A 22 6.85 -0.27 -11.54
CA GLY A 22 6.31 1.03 -11.11
C GLY A 22 7.42 2.06 -10.94
N LEU A 23 7.42 3.15 -11.72
CA LEU A 23 8.40 4.22 -11.60
C LEU A 23 7.77 5.51 -11.05
N ASN A 24 8.51 6.18 -10.18
CA ASN A 24 8.22 7.55 -9.76
C ASN A 24 8.58 8.54 -10.88
N SER A 25 8.16 9.80 -10.74
CA SER A 25 8.46 10.86 -11.71
C SER A 25 9.95 11.14 -11.90
N ASP A 26 10.78 10.79 -10.91
CA ASP A 26 12.25 10.89 -10.95
C ASP A 26 12.92 9.63 -11.52
N GLY A 27 12.14 8.64 -11.96
CA GLY A 27 12.63 7.36 -12.49
C GLY A 27 13.04 6.34 -11.43
N SER A 28 12.88 6.63 -10.14
CA SER A 28 13.14 5.65 -9.08
C SER A 28 12.06 4.56 -9.04
N CYS A 29 12.44 3.34 -8.64
CA CYS A 29 11.52 2.22 -8.47
C CYS A 29 10.59 2.45 -7.26
N ASN A 30 9.29 2.58 -7.50
CA ASN A 30 8.31 2.89 -6.46
C ASN A 30 8.21 1.80 -5.39
N GLU A 31 8.34 0.52 -5.76
CA GLU A 31 8.34 -0.61 -4.84
C GLU A 31 9.55 -0.61 -3.89
N GLU A 32 10.69 -0.11 -4.38
CA GLU A 32 11.93 -0.01 -3.61
C GLU A 32 11.88 1.17 -2.64
N VAL A 33 11.58 2.37 -3.15
CA VAL A 33 11.67 3.61 -2.36
C VAL A 33 10.40 3.91 -1.56
N LYS A 34 9.24 3.42 -2.03
CA LYS A 34 7.92 3.61 -1.43
C LYS A 34 7.52 5.09 -1.34
N THR A 35 6.29 5.34 -0.91
CA THR A 35 5.80 6.69 -0.66
C THR A 35 6.12 7.11 0.77
N VAL A 36 6.63 8.34 0.95
CA VAL A 36 6.73 8.98 2.27
C VAL A 36 5.46 9.81 2.48
N PRO A 37 4.64 9.53 3.52
CA PRO A 37 3.46 10.33 3.78
C PRO A 37 3.85 11.71 4.33
N ASP A 38 3.08 12.74 3.94
CA ASP A 38 3.26 14.10 4.46
C ASP A 38 3.04 14.18 5.98
N ILE A 39 2.13 13.33 6.49
CA ILE A 39 1.78 13.23 7.91
C ILE A 39 2.00 11.79 8.35
N LYS A 40 2.95 11.60 9.27
CA LYS A 40 3.23 10.29 9.86
C LYS A 40 2.35 10.08 11.09
N VAL A 41 1.68 8.93 11.11
CA VAL A 41 0.89 8.45 12.25
C VAL A 41 1.29 7.00 12.48
N ASP A 42 1.43 6.61 13.74
CA ASP A 42 1.69 5.22 14.08
C ASP A 42 0.49 4.36 13.66
N PRO A 43 0.70 3.35 12.79
CA PRO A 43 -0.41 2.57 12.26
C PRO A 43 -0.95 1.62 13.34
N ASP A 44 -2.27 1.67 13.55
CA ASP A 44 -3.00 0.70 14.36
C ASP A 44 -4.34 0.40 13.68
N THR A 45 -4.45 -0.79 13.09
CA THR A 45 -5.64 -1.29 12.40
C THR A 45 -6.44 -2.28 13.24
N SER A 46 -6.05 -2.51 14.50
CA SER A 46 -6.72 -3.48 15.39
C SER A 46 -8.05 -2.97 15.95
N LYS A 47 -8.26 -1.65 15.92
CA LYS A 47 -9.45 -0.96 16.44
C LYS A 47 -10.54 -0.81 15.38
N PRO A 48 -11.81 -0.57 15.79
CA PRO A 48 -12.86 -0.13 14.87
C PRO A 48 -12.39 1.05 14.02
N LEU A 49 -12.82 1.10 12.75
CA LEU A 49 -12.31 2.04 11.75
C LEU A 49 -12.24 3.49 12.24
N LEU A 50 -13.30 3.97 12.89
CA LEU A 50 -13.38 5.35 13.38
C LEU A 50 -12.42 5.62 14.54
N ASP A 51 -11.96 4.60 15.26
CA ASP A 51 -11.05 4.74 16.40
C ASP A 51 -9.57 4.56 16.01
N GLN A 52 -9.30 4.32 14.72
CA GLN A 52 -7.93 4.14 14.23
C GLN A 52 -7.19 5.49 14.20
N PRO A 53 -5.91 5.55 14.64
CA PRO A 53 -5.16 6.80 14.71
C PRO A 53 -5.10 7.58 13.39
N ALA A 54 -4.92 6.87 12.27
CA ALA A 54 -4.88 7.49 10.94
C ALA A 54 -6.22 8.16 10.57
N VAL A 55 -7.36 7.52 10.89
CA VAL A 55 -8.69 8.06 10.60
C VAL A 55 -8.99 9.27 11.49
N GLN A 56 -8.66 9.19 12.79
CA GLN A 56 -8.81 10.31 13.71
C GLN A 56 -7.98 11.53 13.27
N LYS A 57 -6.74 11.31 12.79
CA LYS A 57 -5.90 12.40 12.30
C LYS A 57 -6.49 13.08 11.06
N VAL A 58 -7.07 12.31 10.14
CA VAL A 58 -7.77 12.89 8.97
C VAL A 58 -8.97 13.73 9.41
N LEU A 59 -9.76 13.26 10.37
CA LEU A 59 -10.92 14.00 10.90
C LEU A 59 -10.52 15.29 11.63
N GLU A 60 -9.39 15.29 12.34
CA GLU A 60 -8.81 16.50 12.96
C GLU A 60 -8.45 17.54 11.90
N LEU A 61 -7.72 17.13 10.86
CA LEU A 61 -7.28 18.01 9.78
C LEU A 61 -8.45 18.58 8.99
N ALA A 62 -9.46 17.75 8.69
CA ALA A 62 -10.65 18.18 7.97
C ALA A 62 -11.47 19.25 8.72
N LYS A 63 -11.41 19.27 10.06
CA LYS A 63 -12.06 20.31 10.89
C LYS A 63 -11.29 21.63 10.95
N SER A 64 -10.01 21.60 10.58
CA SER A 64 -9.12 22.78 10.57
C SER A 64 -9.13 23.55 9.25
N LEU A 65 -9.85 23.03 8.25
CA LEU A 65 -10.16 23.67 6.97
C LEU A 65 -11.49 24.43 7.07
#